data_AF-A0A3L7WCS4-F1
#
_entry.id   AF-A0A3L7WCS4-F1
#
_cell.length_a   1.000
_cell.length_b   1.000
_cell.length_c   1.000
_cell.angle_alpha   90.00
_cell.angle_beta   90.00
_cell.angle_gamma   90.00
#
_symmetry.space_group_name_H-M   'P 1'
#
loop_
_entity.id
_entity.type
_entity.pdbx_description
1 polymer ?
#
loop_
_entity_poly.entity_id
_entity_poly.type
_entity_poly.pdbx_seq_one_letter_code
_entity_poly.pdbx_strand_id
1 'polypeptide(L)'
;PIRGEQPLWDFPEGSLAARETAAYLVSEGLGLGVVPPTILRDGPAGEGAVQLWIDHAGVQRAVDLVNASDEGLRRLALFDAIVNNGDRKGGHILPLSDGRILGVDHGVTFAAEPKLRTVLWAWRSKAFTEEEREIIASGLQGLTDNGALRAQLSPILDGEEIDAMAARLSDLATTGCFPEPSPDWPPLPWPLV
;
A
#
# COMPACT_ATOMS: atom_id res chain seq x y z
N PRO A 1 -17.04 0.53 8.37
CA PRO A 1 -17.96 -0.57 7.99
C PRO A 1 -18.35 -0.39 6.52
N ILE A 2 -18.54 -1.49 5.79
CA ILE A 2 -18.84 -1.48 4.35
C ILE A 2 -20.07 -0.61 4.05
N ARG A 3 -21.09 -0.67 4.91
CA ARG A 3 -22.34 0.11 4.79
C ARG A 3 -22.14 1.64 4.79
N GLY A 4 -21.03 2.13 5.36
CA GLY A 4 -20.72 3.55 5.46
C GLY A 4 -19.71 4.04 4.44
N GLU A 5 -19.26 3.19 3.52
CA GLU A 5 -18.30 3.56 2.49
C GLU A 5 -18.90 4.62 1.56
N GLN A 6 -18.08 5.61 1.22
CA GLN A 6 -18.39 6.51 0.12
C GLN A 6 -17.95 5.81 -1.17
N PRO A 7 -18.88 5.51 -2.10
CA PRO A 7 -18.51 4.88 -3.36
C PRO A 7 -17.52 5.76 -4.13
N LEU A 8 -16.45 5.14 -4.63
CA LEU A 8 -15.53 5.76 -5.56
C LEU A 8 -15.87 5.23 -6.96
N TRP A 9 -15.96 6.14 -7.94
CA TRP A 9 -16.42 5.80 -9.29
C TRP A 9 -15.55 4.75 -10.00
N ASP A 10 -14.31 4.58 -9.53
CA ASP A 10 -13.30 3.70 -10.10
C ASP A 10 -12.96 2.48 -9.22
N PHE A 11 -13.80 2.18 -8.23
CA PHE A 11 -13.69 0.99 -7.38
C PHE A 11 -15.03 0.25 -7.28
N PRO A 12 -15.02 -1.09 -7.14
CA PRO A 12 -16.24 -1.85 -6.85
C PRO A 12 -16.90 -1.35 -5.55
N GLU A 13 -18.24 -1.20 -5.57
CA GLU A 13 -19.00 -0.78 -4.39
C GLU A 13 -18.77 -1.74 -3.21
N GLY A 14 -18.51 -1.18 -2.02
CA GLY A 14 -18.34 -1.95 -0.79
C GLY A 14 -16.99 -2.66 -0.63
N SER A 15 -15.99 -2.32 -1.46
CA SER A 15 -14.68 -2.99 -1.45
C SER A 15 -13.61 -2.28 -0.61
N LEU A 16 -13.83 -1.06 -0.12
CA LEU A 16 -12.76 -0.24 0.46
C LEU A 16 -12.25 -0.82 1.79
N ALA A 17 -13.13 -1.35 2.63
CA ALA A 17 -12.75 -2.00 3.88
C ALA A 17 -11.88 -3.25 3.64
N ALA A 18 -12.16 -4.02 2.60
CA ALA A 18 -11.38 -5.21 2.26
C ALA A 18 -9.94 -4.86 1.89
N ARG A 19 -9.73 -3.72 1.21
CA ARG A 19 -8.41 -3.22 0.80
C ARG A 19 -7.51 -2.88 1.97
N GLU A 20 -8.06 -2.38 3.08
CA GLU A 20 -7.28 -2.14 4.31
C GLU A 20 -6.69 -3.45 4.87
N THR A 21 -7.48 -4.52 4.84
CA THR A 21 -7.01 -5.84 5.29
C THR A 21 -6.04 -6.44 4.27
N ALA A 22 -6.31 -6.31 2.97
CA ALA A 22 -5.40 -6.75 1.92
C ALA A 22 -4.04 -6.04 2.01
N ALA A 23 -4.01 -4.74 2.29
CA ALA A 23 -2.79 -3.96 2.51
C ALA A 23 -1.96 -4.51 3.67
N TYR A 24 -2.59 -4.86 4.79
CA TYR A 24 -1.92 -5.54 5.90
C TYR A 24 -1.37 -6.91 5.49
N LEU A 25 -2.16 -7.75 4.81
CA LEU A 25 -1.73 -9.08 4.38
C LEU A 25 -0.55 -9.02 3.40
N VAL A 26 -0.52 -8.05 2.48
CA VAL A 26 0.64 -7.83 1.60
C VAL A 26 1.86 -7.35 2.39
N SER A 27 1.69 -6.38 3.30
CA SER A 27 2.78 -5.89 4.13
C SER A 27 3.44 -7.01 4.94
N GLU A 28 2.64 -7.86 5.60
CA GLU A 28 3.16 -8.97 6.40
C GLU A 28 3.67 -10.12 5.53
N GLY A 29 2.95 -10.49 4.47
CA GLY A 29 3.32 -11.58 3.57
C GLY A 29 4.64 -11.33 2.83
N LEU A 30 5.01 -10.06 2.64
CA LEU A 30 6.28 -9.64 2.05
C LEU A 30 7.34 -9.26 3.10
N GLY A 31 7.04 -9.35 4.40
CA GLY A 31 7.97 -9.00 5.47
C GLY A 31 8.31 -7.50 5.56
N LEU A 32 7.47 -6.63 4.98
CA LEU A 32 7.68 -5.18 4.99
C LEU A 32 7.37 -4.60 6.38
N GLY A 33 6.30 -5.07 7.04
CA GLY A 33 5.90 -4.62 8.37
C GLY A 33 5.59 -3.13 8.45
N VAL A 34 5.00 -2.56 7.38
CA VAL A 34 4.70 -1.13 7.23
C VAL A 34 3.22 -0.79 7.36
N VAL A 35 2.33 -1.76 7.56
CA VAL A 35 0.90 -1.54 7.77
C VAL A 35 0.51 -2.05 9.17
N PRO A 36 -0.26 -1.28 9.97
CA PRO A 36 -0.73 -1.77 11.26
C PRO A 36 -1.61 -3.03 11.12
N PRO A 37 -1.65 -3.91 12.14
CA PRO A 37 -2.55 -5.05 12.16
C PRO A 37 -3.98 -4.67 11.81
N THR A 38 -4.50 -5.28 10.75
CA THR A 38 -5.83 -4.98 10.21
C THR A 38 -6.56 -6.27 9.87
N ILE A 39 -7.80 -6.39 10.31
CA ILE A 39 -8.67 -7.55 10.04
C ILE A 39 -10.03 -7.11 9.51
N LEU A 40 -10.67 -7.96 8.71
CA LEU A 40 -12.11 -7.87 8.48
C LEU A 40 -12.86 -8.58 9.61
N ARG A 41 -13.89 -7.92 10.13
CA ARG A 41 -14.77 -8.52 11.14
C ARG A 41 -16.17 -7.97 11.03
N ASP A 42 -17.15 -8.81 11.35
CA ASP A 42 -18.49 -8.33 11.66
C ASP A 42 -18.51 -7.52 12.98
N GLY A 43 -19.35 -6.50 13.00
CA GLY A 43 -19.46 -5.55 14.09
C GLY A 43 -20.84 -4.89 14.15
N PRO A 44 -21.10 -4.02 15.14
CA PRO A 44 -22.43 -3.44 15.36
C PRO A 44 -22.99 -2.66 14.15
N ALA A 45 -22.12 -2.19 13.26
CA ALA A 45 -22.48 -1.47 12.03
C ALA A 45 -22.37 -2.33 10.76
N GLY A 46 -22.24 -3.66 10.92
CA GLY A 46 -21.93 -4.62 9.85
C GLY A 46 -20.43 -4.86 9.69
N GLU A 47 -20.08 -5.70 8.72
CA GLU A 47 -18.71 -6.04 8.36
C GLU A 47 -17.88 -4.80 7.97
N GLY A 48 -16.60 -4.83 8.35
CA GLY A 48 -15.62 -3.85 7.89
C GLY A 48 -14.23 -4.11 8.48
N ALA A 49 -13.30 -3.23 8.11
CA ALA A 49 -11.94 -3.26 8.63
C ALA A 49 -11.88 -2.78 10.08
N VAL A 50 -11.13 -3.52 10.89
CA VAL A 50 -10.72 -3.13 12.24
C VAL A 50 -9.20 -3.10 12.25
N GLN A 51 -8.65 -1.90 12.37
CA GLN A 51 -7.20 -1.67 12.43
C GLN A 51 -6.78 -1.35 13.87
N LEU A 52 -5.65 -1.92 14.30
CA LEU A 52 -5.07 -1.61 15.59
C LEU A 52 -4.73 -0.12 15.68
N TRP A 53 -5.15 0.52 16.76
CA TRP A 53 -4.77 1.91 17.04
C TRP A 53 -3.27 2.01 17.32
N ILE A 54 -2.59 2.95 16.68
CA ILE A 54 -1.16 3.19 16.83
C ILE A 54 -0.91 4.59 17.37
N ASP A 55 -0.24 4.67 18.52
CA ASP A 55 0.30 5.93 19.00
C ASP A 55 1.53 6.33 18.17
N HIS A 56 1.51 7.55 17.63
CA HIS A 56 2.54 8.05 16.72
C HIS A 56 2.97 9.47 17.07
N ALA A 57 4.12 9.89 16.55
CA ALA A 57 4.74 11.20 16.84
C ALA A 57 4.01 12.40 16.20
N GLY A 58 2.82 12.21 15.63
CA GLY A 58 2.01 13.24 14.99
C GLY A 58 2.34 13.48 13.51
N VAL A 59 1.39 14.12 12.82
CA VAL A 59 1.45 14.39 11.37
C VAL A 59 2.59 15.36 11.01
N GLN A 60 2.91 16.33 11.86
CA GLN A 60 4.02 17.26 11.59
C GLN A 60 5.35 16.51 11.44
N ARG A 61 5.61 15.52 12.32
CA ARG A 61 6.81 14.70 12.23
C ARG A 61 6.86 13.91 10.92
N ALA A 62 5.72 13.40 10.44
CA ALA A 62 5.62 12.73 9.16
C ALA A 62 5.96 13.66 7.99
N VAL A 63 5.40 14.88 7.99
CA VAL A 63 5.71 15.91 6.98
C VAL A 63 7.21 16.23 6.97
N ASP A 64 7.84 16.36 8.16
CA ASP A 64 9.27 16.62 8.26
C ASP A 64 10.12 15.47 7.66
N LEU A 65 9.71 14.20 7.89
CA LEU A 65 10.36 13.03 7.28
C LEU A 65 10.25 13.04 5.76
N VAL A 66 9.07 13.33 5.22
CA VAL A 66 8.82 13.41 3.78
C VAL A 66 9.71 14.49 3.15
N ASN A 67 9.71 15.69 3.74
CA ASN A 67 10.53 16.80 3.25
C ASN A 67 12.04 16.50 3.33
N ALA A 68 12.47 15.79 4.37
CA ALA A 68 13.85 15.36 4.53
C ALA A 68 14.24 14.17 3.63
N SER A 69 13.27 13.54 2.94
CA SER A 69 13.47 12.28 2.22
C SER A 69 14.11 11.22 3.11
N ASP A 70 13.62 11.09 4.35
CA ASP A 70 14.18 10.17 5.34
C ASP A 70 14.15 8.72 4.82
N GLU A 71 15.29 8.03 4.86
CA GLU A 71 15.43 6.68 4.30
C GLU A 71 14.49 5.65 4.98
N GLY A 72 13.99 5.92 6.19
CA GLY A 72 12.98 5.06 6.84
C GLY A 72 11.68 4.97 6.04
N LEU A 73 11.36 5.96 5.20
CA LEU A 73 10.17 5.97 4.35
C LEU A 73 10.34 5.12 3.08
N ARG A 74 11.56 4.73 2.72
CA ARG A 74 11.84 3.98 1.49
C ARG A 74 11.06 2.66 1.41
N ARG A 75 10.94 1.97 2.55
CA ARG A 75 10.18 0.71 2.64
C ARG A 75 8.68 0.93 2.41
N LEU A 76 8.12 2.03 2.93
CA LEU A 76 6.73 2.42 2.67
C LEU A 76 6.52 2.85 1.21
N ALA A 77 7.53 3.50 0.59
CA ALA A 77 7.49 3.83 -0.83
C ALA A 77 7.47 2.57 -1.72
N LEU A 78 8.24 1.54 -1.35
CA LEU A 78 8.22 0.26 -2.07
C LEU A 78 6.83 -0.40 -1.94
N PHE A 79 6.29 -0.40 -0.74
CA PHE A 79 4.93 -0.88 -0.49
C PHE A 79 3.90 -0.16 -1.37
N ASP A 80 3.91 1.18 -1.40
CA ASP A 80 2.97 1.95 -2.21
C ASP A 80 3.06 1.62 -3.71
N ALA A 81 4.26 1.37 -4.24
CA ALA A 81 4.45 0.91 -5.62
C ALA A 81 3.88 -0.51 -5.86
N ILE A 82 4.08 -1.41 -4.91
CA ILE A 82 3.58 -2.80 -4.96
C ILE A 82 2.05 -2.86 -4.81
N VAL A 83 1.42 -1.96 -4.07
CA VAL A 83 -0.05 -1.96 -3.90
C VAL A 83 -0.76 -0.93 -4.77
N ASN A 84 -0.02 -0.14 -5.57
CA ASN A 84 -0.57 0.92 -6.41
C ASN A 84 -1.41 1.92 -5.58
N ASN A 85 -0.81 2.45 -4.51
CA ASN A 85 -1.50 3.36 -3.62
C ASN A 85 -1.80 4.69 -4.32
N GLY A 86 -3.09 4.97 -4.50
CA GLY A 86 -3.58 6.16 -5.17
C GLY A 86 -3.85 7.34 -4.24
N ASP A 87 -3.54 7.28 -2.95
CA ASP A 87 -3.84 8.38 -2.02
C ASP A 87 -2.85 8.53 -0.85
N ARG A 88 -1.55 8.23 -1.02
CA ARG A 88 -0.59 8.38 0.10
C ARG A 88 -0.29 9.84 0.42
N LYS A 89 -0.91 10.36 1.48
CA LYS A 89 -0.71 11.70 2.04
C LYS A 89 0.26 11.70 3.21
N GLY A 90 0.78 12.87 3.59
CA GLY A 90 1.61 13.04 4.79
C GLY A 90 0.87 12.66 6.08
N GLY A 91 -0.45 12.91 6.13
CA GLY A 91 -1.31 12.50 7.25
C GLY A 91 -1.49 10.99 7.41
N HIS A 92 -1.15 10.21 6.38
CA HIS A 92 -1.29 8.74 6.39
C HIS A 92 -0.02 8.03 6.87
N ILE A 93 1.01 8.78 7.26
CA ILE A 93 2.30 8.25 7.70
C ILE A 93 2.37 8.39 9.22
N LEU A 94 2.69 7.30 9.89
CA LEU A 94 2.76 7.20 11.34
C LEU A 94 4.21 6.93 11.75
N PRO A 95 4.97 7.95 12.18
CA PRO A 95 6.30 7.75 12.75
C PRO A 95 6.18 7.26 14.20
N LEU A 96 6.82 6.15 14.53
CA LEU A 96 6.80 5.55 15.86
C LEU A 96 8.04 5.97 16.65
N SER A 97 7.95 5.88 17.98
CA SER A 97 9.04 6.22 18.89
C SER A 97 10.26 5.29 18.78
N ASP A 98 10.07 4.08 18.27
CA ASP A 98 11.12 3.07 18.05
C ASP A 98 11.80 3.19 16.68
N GLY A 99 11.48 4.24 15.91
CA GLY A 99 12.05 4.51 14.59
C GLY A 99 11.34 3.80 13.44
N ARG A 100 10.35 2.95 13.70
CA ARG A 100 9.50 2.39 12.63
C ARG A 100 8.59 3.47 12.05
N ILE A 101 8.20 3.27 10.80
CA ILE A 101 7.21 4.10 10.12
C ILE A 101 6.14 3.18 9.54
N LEU A 102 4.89 3.44 9.90
CA LEU A 102 3.74 2.73 9.36
C LEU A 102 2.93 3.65 8.43
N GLY A 103 2.21 3.06 7.50
CA GLY A 103 1.21 3.71 6.66
C GLY A 103 -0.20 3.28 7.07
N VAL A 104 -1.17 4.16 6.93
CA VAL A 104 -2.61 3.88 7.09
C VAL A 104 -3.40 4.38 5.88
N ASP A 105 -4.72 4.18 5.86
CA ASP A 105 -5.62 4.64 4.79
C ASP A 105 -5.24 4.06 3.41
N HIS A 106 -5.54 2.77 3.25
CA HIS A 106 -5.27 1.98 2.05
C HIS A 106 -6.54 1.65 1.27
N GLY A 107 -7.66 2.30 1.56
CA GLY A 107 -8.90 2.14 0.78
C GLY A 107 -8.72 2.39 -0.72
N VAL A 108 -7.74 3.23 -1.11
CA VAL A 108 -7.43 3.56 -2.52
C VAL A 108 -6.17 2.82 -2.98
N THR A 109 -6.17 1.49 -2.90
CA THR A 109 -5.07 0.61 -3.35
C THR A 109 -5.60 -0.52 -4.24
N PHE A 110 -4.71 -1.24 -4.91
CA PHE A 110 -4.96 -2.42 -5.76
C PHE A 110 -5.75 -2.20 -7.04
N ALA A 111 -6.04 -0.94 -7.42
CA ALA A 111 -6.63 -0.66 -8.72
C ALA A 111 -5.79 -1.31 -9.84
N ALA A 112 -6.47 -1.95 -10.80
CA ALA A 112 -5.81 -2.63 -11.92
C ALA A 112 -5.07 -1.63 -12.82
N GLU A 113 -5.66 -0.46 -13.03
CA GLU A 113 -5.03 0.65 -13.75
C GLU A 113 -3.90 1.30 -12.92
N PRO A 114 -2.77 1.70 -13.53
CA PRO A 114 -1.71 2.44 -12.85
C PRO A 114 -2.21 3.77 -12.28
N LYS A 115 -2.27 3.87 -10.94
CA LYS A 115 -2.87 4.99 -10.20
C LYS A 115 -2.02 5.44 -9.02
N LEU A 116 -0.74 5.08 -8.99
CA LEU A 116 0.18 5.43 -7.90
C LEU A 116 0.26 6.96 -7.75
N ARG A 117 -0.22 7.45 -6.60
CA ARG A 117 -0.14 8.85 -6.18
C ARG A 117 0.31 8.90 -4.74
N THR A 118 1.50 9.44 -4.52
CA THR A 118 2.16 9.41 -3.21
C THR A 118 3.00 10.64 -2.98
N VAL A 119 3.15 11.06 -1.72
CA VAL A 119 4.15 12.06 -1.34
C VAL A 119 5.59 11.50 -1.32
N LEU A 120 5.76 10.19 -1.53
CA LEU A 120 7.02 9.46 -1.38
C LEU A 120 7.84 9.33 -2.70
N TRP A 121 7.86 10.37 -3.53
CA TRP A 121 8.57 10.35 -4.83
C TRP A 121 10.09 10.58 -4.75
N ALA A 122 10.66 10.65 -3.54
CA ALA A 122 12.11 10.87 -3.35
C ALA A 122 12.97 9.75 -3.97
N TRP A 123 12.42 8.53 -4.06
CA TRP A 123 13.14 7.37 -4.57
C TRP A 123 12.86 7.02 -6.03
N ARG A 124 12.05 7.79 -6.77
CA ARG A 124 11.79 7.53 -8.20
C ARG A 124 13.09 7.30 -9.00
N SER A 125 13.10 6.34 -9.91
CA SER A 125 14.27 5.89 -10.67
C SER A 125 15.47 5.38 -9.86
N LYS A 126 15.42 5.35 -8.52
CA LYS A 126 16.51 4.77 -7.72
C LYS A 126 16.48 3.26 -7.87
N ALA A 127 17.65 2.67 -8.09
CA ALA A 127 17.80 1.23 -8.14
C ALA A 127 17.35 0.59 -6.81
N PHE A 128 16.78 -0.60 -6.90
CA PHE A 128 16.50 -1.41 -5.74
C PHE A 128 17.79 -1.91 -5.08
N THR A 129 17.74 -2.10 -3.78
CA THR A 129 18.73 -2.86 -3.02
C THR A 129 18.51 -4.37 -3.24
N GLU A 130 19.42 -5.20 -2.73
CA GLU A 130 19.23 -6.66 -2.80
C GLU A 130 18.02 -7.12 -1.99
N GLU A 131 17.85 -6.58 -0.78
CA GLU A 131 16.69 -6.85 0.07
C GLU A 131 15.36 -6.53 -0.64
N GLU A 132 15.30 -5.38 -1.33
CA GLU A 132 14.10 -4.98 -2.09
C GLU A 132 13.84 -5.90 -3.30
N ARG A 133 14.89 -6.38 -3.97
CA ARG A 133 14.76 -7.38 -5.04
C ARG A 133 14.26 -8.72 -4.51
N GLU A 134 14.74 -9.16 -3.35
CA GLU A 134 14.27 -10.38 -2.68
C GLU A 134 12.80 -10.28 -2.29
N ILE A 135 12.37 -9.12 -1.76
CA ILE A 135 10.96 -8.83 -1.46
C ILE A 135 10.10 -8.93 -2.73
N ILE A 136 10.53 -8.30 -3.82
CA ILE A 136 9.80 -8.34 -5.10
C ILE A 136 9.71 -9.78 -5.63
N ALA A 137 10.81 -10.53 -5.59
CA ALA A 137 10.84 -11.93 -6.02
C ALA A 137 9.95 -12.82 -5.15
N SER A 138 9.94 -12.62 -3.83
CA SER A 138 9.04 -13.30 -2.90
C SER A 138 7.57 -12.99 -3.22
N GLY A 139 7.25 -11.74 -3.54
CA GLY A 139 5.91 -11.34 -3.98
C GLY A 139 5.47 -12.05 -5.24
N LEU A 140 6.35 -12.12 -6.26
CA LEU A 140 6.06 -12.88 -7.49
C LEU A 140 5.75 -14.36 -7.21
N GLN A 141 6.52 -15.02 -6.33
CA GLN A 141 6.25 -16.40 -5.93
C GLN A 141 4.92 -16.53 -5.16
N GLY A 142 4.68 -15.61 -4.22
CA GLY A 142 3.49 -15.56 -3.39
C GLY A 142 2.19 -15.34 -4.17
N LEU A 143 2.28 -14.73 -5.36
CA LEU A 143 1.13 -14.43 -6.23
C LEU A 143 0.93 -15.43 -7.37
N THR A 144 1.69 -16.53 -7.43
CA THR A 144 1.40 -17.63 -8.35
C THR A 144 0.06 -18.31 -8.03
N ASP A 145 -0.46 -19.15 -8.94
CA ASP A 145 -1.74 -19.85 -8.74
C ASP A 145 -1.83 -20.64 -7.43
N ASN A 146 -0.70 -21.20 -6.97
CA ASN A 146 -0.60 -21.95 -5.71
C ASN A 146 0.10 -21.15 -4.60
N GLY A 147 0.27 -19.85 -4.79
CA GLY A 147 0.98 -18.96 -3.87
C GLY A 147 0.17 -18.62 -2.63
N ALA A 148 0.83 -18.61 -1.47
CA ALA A 148 0.18 -18.37 -0.19
C ALA A 148 -0.39 -16.95 -0.05
N LEU A 149 0.22 -15.95 -0.70
CA LEU A 149 -0.29 -14.58 -0.68
C LEU A 149 -1.54 -14.46 -1.55
N ARG A 150 -1.56 -15.06 -2.74
CA ARG A 150 -2.76 -15.13 -3.59
C ARG A 150 -3.93 -15.77 -2.86
N ALA A 151 -3.70 -16.93 -2.22
CA ALA A 151 -4.73 -17.63 -1.47
C ALA A 151 -5.35 -16.79 -0.34
N GLN A 152 -4.58 -15.91 0.30
CA GLN A 152 -5.07 -15.00 1.35
C GLN A 152 -5.84 -13.79 0.78
N LEU A 153 -5.48 -13.32 -0.43
CA LEU A 153 -6.08 -12.15 -1.06
C LEU A 153 -7.34 -12.48 -1.86
N SER A 154 -7.41 -13.65 -2.50
CA SER A 154 -8.54 -14.06 -3.36
C SER A 154 -9.93 -14.01 -2.69
N PRO A 155 -10.10 -14.19 -1.37
CA PRO A 155 -11.40 -14.01 -0.73
C PRO A 155 -11.85 -12.55 -0.60
N ILE A 156 -10.95 -11.57 -0.77
CA ILE A 156 -11.20 -10.16 -0.42
C ILE A 156 -10.83 -9.15 -1.53
N LEU A 157 -10.12 -9.57 -2.57
CA LEU A 157 -9.81 -8.77 -3.77
C LEU A 157 -10.27 -9.51 -5.02
N ASP A 158 -10.55 -8.75 -6.08
CA ASP A 158 -10.84 -9.33 -7.39
C ASP A 158 -9.59 -9.99 -8.01
N GLY A 159 -9.81 -11.03 -8.82
CA GLY A 159 -8.72 -11.71 -9.51
C GLY A 159 -7.92 -10.78 -10.43
N GLU A 160 -8.59 -9.84 -11.11
CA GLU A 160 -7.95 -8.85 -11.98
C GLU A 160 -7.00 -7.92 -11.19
N GLU A 161 -7.38 -7.56 -9.96
CA GLU A 161 -6.56 -6.70 -9.09
C GLU A 161 -5.30 -7.43 -8.60
N ILE A 162 -5.44 -8.72 -8.28
CA ILE A 162 -4.32 -9.57 -7.88
C ILE A 162 -3.37 -9.79 -9.06
N ASP A 163 -3.92 -10.09 -10.25
CA ASP A 163 -3.13 -10.29 -11.46
C ASP A 163 -2.41 -9.00 -11.88
N ALA A 164 -3.05 -7.83 -11.75
CA ALA A 164 -2.42 -6.53 -11.96
C ALA A 164 -1.31 -6.24 -10.94
N MET A 165 -1.44 -6.67 -9.68
CA MET A 165 -0.36 -6.60 -8.69
C MET A 165 0.82 -7.48 -9.06
N ALA A 166 0.58 -8.70 -9.53
CA ALA A 166 1.62 -9.60 -10.00
C ALA A 166 2.36 -9.02 -11.23
N ALA A 167 1.62 -8.44 -12.18
CA ALA A 167 2.21 -7.74 -13.32
C ALA A 167 3.09 -6.56 -12.88
N ARG A 168 2.62 -5.73 -11.94
CA ARG A 168 3.41 -4.62 -11.37
C ARG A 168 4.70 -5.10 -10.70
N LEU A 169 4.65 -6.17 -9.91
CA LEU A 169 5.85 -6.77 -9.33
C LEU A 169 6.83 -7.27 -10.40
N SER A 170 6.32 -7.84 -11.50
CA SER A 170 7.14 -8.29 -12.63
C SER A 170 7.83 -7.11 -13.33
N ASP A 171 7.13 -5.99 -13.49
CA ASP A 171 7.69 -4.76 -14.07
C ASP A 171 8.76 -4.16 -13.16
N LEU A 172 8.52 -4.10 -11.84
CA LEU A 172 9.52 -3.66 -10.86
C LEU A 172 10.76 -4.57 -10.88
N ALA A 173 10.59 -5.88 -10.97
CA ALA A 173 11.70 -6.83 -11.10
C ALA A 173 12.51 -6.61 -12.39
N THR A 174 11.83 -6.35 -13.50
CA THR A 174 12.44 -6.16 -14.83
C THR A 174 13.21 -4.84 -14.91
N THR A 175 12.62 -3.76 -14.40
CA THR A 175 13.23 -2.42 -14.41
C THR A 175 14.33 -2.28 -13.35
N GLY A 176 14.18 -2.95 -12.21
CA GLY A 176 15.15 -2.93 -11.12
C GLY A 176 15.23 -1.61 -10.36
N CYS A 177 14.25 -0.72 -10.53
CA CYS A 177 14.18 0.57 -9.86
C CYS A 177 12.75 0.99 -9.51
N PHE A 178 12.64 1.97 -8.61
CA PHE A 178 11.36 2.59 -8.27
C PHE A 178 10.72 3.27 -9.49
N PRO A 179 9.39 3.20 -9.64
CA PRO A 179 8.70 3.76 -10.80
C PRO A 179 8.82 5.29 -10.85
N GLU A 180 8.68 5.84 -12.06
CA GLU A 180 8.42 7.26 -12.27
C GLU A 180 6.90 7.52 -12.20
N PRO A 181 6.47 8.76 -11.86
CA PRO A 181 5.06 9.09 -11.89
C PRO A 181 4.46 9.02 -13.30
N SER A 182 3.21 8.56 -13.39
CA SER A 182 2.50 8.52 -14.66
C SER A 182 2.33 9.92 -15.26
N PRO A 183 2.50 10.11 -16.58
CA PRO A 183 2.19 11.37 -17.25
C PRO A 183 0.67 11.61 -17.37
N ASP A 184 -0.16 10.57 -17.20
CA ASP A 184 -1.59 10.61 -17.46
C ASP A 184 -2.41 11.14 -16.27
N TRP A 185 -1.83 11.16 -15.06
CA TRP A 185 -2.52 11.55 -13.83
C TRP A 185 -1.60 12.36 -12.89
N PRO A 186 -2.15 13.25 -12.03
CA PRO A 186 -1.35 13.99 -11.07
C PRO A 186 -0.60 13.04 -10.12
N PRO A 187 0.71 13.21 -9.91
CA PRO A 187 1.52 12.28 -9.13
C PRO A 187 1.30 12.40 -7.61
N LEU A 188 0.75 13.52 -7.17
CA LEU A 188 0.49 13.82 -5.77
C LEU A 188 -1.01 13.67 -5.49
N PRO A 189 -1.38 13.10 -4.33
CA PRO A 189 -2.77 13.11 -3.90
C PRO A 189 -3.22 14.51 -3.48
N TRP A 190 -4.54 14.70 -3.41
CA TRP A 190 -5.12 15.94 -2.93
C TRP A 190 -6.15 15.69 -1.81
N PRO A 191 -6.10 16.42 -0.69
CA PRO A 191 -5.00 17.30 -0.26
C PRO A 191 -3.69 16.53 0.00
N LEU A 192 -2.59 17.24 0.28
CA LEU A 192 -1.29 16.59 0.58
C LEU A 192 -1.19 16.05 2.02
N VAL A 193 -2.03 16.56 2.93
CA VAL A 193 -2.09 16.24 4.36
C VAL A 193 -3.54 16.15 4.78
#